data_AF-A0A940RAD4-F1
#
_entry.id   AF-A0A940RAD4-F1
#
_cell.length_a   1.000
_cell.length_b   1.000
_cell.length_c   1.000
_cell.angle_alpha   90.00
_cell.angle_beta   90.00
_cell.angle_gamma   90.00
#
_symmetry.space_group_name_H-M   'P 1'
#
loop_
_entity.id
_entity.type
_entity.pdbx_description
1 polymer ?
#
loop_
_entity_poly.entity_id
_entity_poly.type
_entity_poly.pdbx_seq_one_letter_code
_entity_poly.pdbx_strand_id
1 'polypeptide(L)'
;MKKLVLSVTLLLGMYAVKAQGPGGPPLPPAERAQAFFTSERNAAFAFTQDQKTKITPLLVKFYTSSDSLMATVPAGSGREGFQEIAPKRAALAAPYEQAIVAMLTPEQKKTYDTALAAAKERNPNATGVFTGGFGGGRPRN
;
A
#
# COMPACT_ATOMS: atom_id res chain seq x y z
N MET A 1 30.84 -35.44 42.86
CA MET A 1 29.65 -34.60 43.15
C MET A 1 29.78 -33.33 42.32
N LYS A 2 29.22 -33.32 41.11
CA LYS A 2 27.99 -32.60 40.73
C LYS A 2 28.06 -31.08 40.98
N LYS A 3 27.78 -30.32 39.90
CA LYS A 3 27.36 -28.90 39.80
C LYS A 3 28.51 -27.92 39.47
N LEU A 4 28.41 -27.00 38.51
CA LEU A 4 27.36 -26.67 37.53
C LEU A 4 28.03 -25.74 36.50
N VAL A 5 27.93 -26.06 35.21
CA VAL A 5 28.37 -25.20 34.11
C VAL A 5 27.41 -24.01 34.01
N LEU A 6 27.94 -22.80 34.14
CA LEU A 6 27.19 -21.55 34.00
C LEU A 6 27.29 -21.07 32.54
N SER A 7 26.40 -21.58 31.68
CA SER A 7 26.18 -21.06 30.33
C SER A 7 24.69 -20.95 30.11
N VAL A 8 24.13 -19.75 30.32
CA VAL A 8 22.78 -19.42 29.85
C VAL A 8 22.88 -18.13 29.05
N THR A 9 23.06 -18.32 27.75
CA THR A 9 22.87 -17.33 26.71
C THR A 9 21.41 -16.90 26.72
N LEU A 10 21.13 -15.72 27.29
CA LEU A 10 19.80 -15.13 27.30
C LEU A 10 19.49 -14.52 25.92
N LEU A 11 19.26 -15.39 24.92
CA LEU A 11 18.60 -15.01 23.67
C LEU A 11 17.09 -15.02 23.91
N LEU A 12 16.59 -14.01 24.62
CA LEU A 12 15.16 -13.71 24.63
C LEU A 12 14.82 -13.03 23.31
N GLY A 13 14.42 -13.86 22.35
CA GLY A 13 13.79 -13.44 21.13
C GLY A 13 12.62 -12.50 21.44
N MET A 14 12.70 -11.29 20.90
CA MET A 14 11.57 -10.37 20.81
C MET A 14 10.50 -11.02 19.94
N TYR A 15 9.63 -11.83 20.54
CA TYR A 15 8.33 -12.11 19.96
C TYR A 15 7.54 -10.81 20.03
N ALA A 16 7.55 -10.06 18.93
CA ALA A 16 6.61 -8.99 18.71
C ALA A 16 5.20 -9.59 18.65
N VAL A 17 4.54 -9.69 19.80
CA VAL A 17 3.10 -9.89 19.90
C VAL A 17 2.45 -8.67 19.27
N LYS A 18 2.02 -8.77 18.02
CA LYS A 18 1.12 -7.77 17.42
C LYS A 18 -0.27 -7.98 18.00
N ALA A 19 -0.61 -7.18 19.01
CA ALA A 19 -1.99 -7.00 19.43
C ALA A 19 -2.81 -6.47 18.25
N GLN A 20 -3.63 -7.31 17.64
CA GLN A 20 -4.57 -6.95 16.58
C GLN A 20 -5.86 -6.42 17.20
N GLY A 21 -5.88 -5.13 17.55
CA GLY A 21 -7.13 -4.37 17.63
C GLY A 21 -7.54 -3.87 16.23
N PRO A 22 -8.79 -3.43 16.04
CA PRO A 22 -9.20 -2.76 14.81
C PRO A 22 -8.49 -1.40 14.76
N GLY A 23 -7.41 -1.30 13.97
CA GLY A 23 -6.60 -0.08 13.88
C GLY A 23 -5.11 -0.25 14.17
N GLY A 24 -4.58 -1.48 14.17
CA GLY A 24 -3.12 -1.68 14.20
C GLY A 24 -2.38 -0.94 13.08
N PRO A 25 -1.08 -0.64 13.28
CA PRO A 25 -0.28 0.05 12.26
C PRO A 25 -0.33 -0.72 10.94
N PRO A 26 -0.31 -0.01 9.79
CA PRO A 26 -0.33 -0.67 8.50
C PRO A 26 0.82 -1.67 8.38
N LEU A 27 0.62 -2.71 7.56
CA LEU A 27 1.69 -3.63 7.22
C LEU A 27 2.90 -2.84 6.67
N PRO A 28 4.14 -3.31 6.92
CA PRO A 28 5.34 -2.72 6.34
C PRO A 28 5.24 -2.57 4.81
N PRO A 29 5.87 -1.54 4.21
CA PRO A 29 5.81 -1.28 2.77
C PRO A 29 6.10 -2.50 1.88
N ALA A 30 7.08 -3.33 2.24
CA ALA A 30 7.43 -4.54 1.49
C ALA A 30 6.31 -5.59 1.51
N GLU A 31 5.70 -5.82 2.67
CA GLU A 31 4.58 -6.76 2.81
C GLU A 31 3.35 -6.26 2.05
N ARG A 32 3.06 -4.95 2.09
CA ARG A 32 1.98 -4.35 1.27
C ARG A 32 2.25 -4.48 -0.23
N ALA A 33 3.50 -4.34 -0.67
CA ALA A 33 3.88 -4.52 -2.07
C ALA A 33 3.66 -5.95 -2.56
N GLN A 34 3.88 -6.95 -1.69
CA GLN A 34 3.56 -8.35 -2.03
C GLN A 34 2.05 -8.59 -2.06
N ALA A 35 1.32 -8.12 -1.05
CA ALA A 35 -0.14 -8.25 -0.95
C ALA A 35 -0.89 -7.53 -2.08
N PHE A 36 -0.27 -6.52 -2.71
CA PHE A 36 -0.84 -5.80 -3.84
C PHE A 36 -1.32 -6.74 -4.95
N PHE A 37 -0.53 -7.75 -5.32
CA PHE A 37 -0.83 -8.64 -6.44
C PHE A 37 -1.89 -9.70 -6.13
N THR A 38 -2.13 -9.97 -4.85
CA THR A 38 -3.10 -10.98 -4.37
C THR A 38 -4.40 -10.36 -3.88
N SER A 39 -4.47 -9.02 -3.77
CA SER A 39 -5.72 -8.34 -3.45
C SER A 39 -6.78 -8.63 -4.51
N GLU A 40 -8.04 -8.83 -4.09
CA GLU A 40 -9.17 -9.16 -4.97
C GLU A 40 -9.27 -8.20 -6.16
N ARG A 41 -9.01 -6.92 -5.91
CA ARG A 41 -9.03 -5.85 -6.91
C ARG A 41 -7.99 -6.04 -8.02
N ASN A 42 -6.79 -6.48 -7.66
CA ASN A 42 -5.65 -6.51 -8.57
C ASN A 42 -5.37 -7.91 -9.12
N ALA A 43 -5.97 -8.96 -8.53
CA ALA A 43 -5.83 -10.34 -9.00
C ALA A 43 -6.26 -10.49 -10.47
N ALA A 44 -7.28 -9.74 -10.91
CA ALA A 44 -7.80 -9.75 -12.27
C ALA A 44 -6.79 -9.30 -13.35
N PHE A 45 -5.70 -8.64 -12.96
CA PHE A 45 -4.65 -8.23 -13.89
C PHE A 45 -3.68 -9.36 -14.23
N ALA A 46 -3.69 -10.47 -13.48
CA ALA A 46 -2.87 -11.65 -13.75
C ALA A 46 -1.39 -11.31 -14.06
N PHE A 47 -0.78 -10.46 -13.22
CA PHE A 47 0.59 -9.98 -13.45
C PHE A 47 1.58 -11.13 -13.59
N THR A 48 2.45 -11.06 -14.61
CA THR A 48 3.53 -12.03 -14.82
C THR A 48 4.59 -11.90 -13.72
N GLN A 49 5.45 -12.92 -13.58
CA GLN A 49 6.52 -12.86 -12.58
C GLN A 49 7.53 -11.71 -12.85
N ASP A 50 7.80 -11.42 -14.13
CA ASP A 50 8.63 -10.29 -14.54
C ASP A 50 8.00 -8.95 -14.15
N GLN A 51 6.70 -8.77 -14.44
CA GLN A 51 5.95 -7.57 -14.03
C GLN A 51 5.96 -7.42 -12.51
N LYS A 52 5.69 -8.48 -11.75
CA LYS A 52 5.74 -8.46 -10.28
C LYS A 52 7.10 -8.00 -9.79
N THR A 53 8.17 -8.51 -10.37
CA THR A 53 9.56 -8.17 -10.01
C THR A 53 9.85 -6.69 -10.26
N LYS A 54 9.38 -6.12 -11.37
CA LYS A 54 9.59 -4.71 -11.74
C LYS A 54 8.68 -3.75 -10.96
N ILE A 55 7.44 -4.15 -10.68
CA ILE A 55 6.44 -3.33 -9.98
C ILE A 55 6.70 -3.27 -8.47
N THR A 56 7.15 -4.36 -7.85
CA THR A 56 7.41 -4.43 -6.40
C THR A 56 8.26 -3.27 -5.86
N PRO A 57 9.44 -2.93 -6.41
CA PRO A 57 10.23 -1.81 -5.90
C PRO A 57 9.55 -0.45 -6.10
N LEU A 58 8.71 -0.28 -7.12
CA LEU A 58 7.91 0.95 -7.30
C LEU A 58 6.87 1.07 -6.19
N LEU A 59 6.16 -0.02 -5.89
CA LEU A 59 5.18 -0.06 -4.80
C LEU A 59 5.83 0.21 -3.44
N VAL A 60 6.99 -0.40 -3.16
CA VAL A 60 7.73 -0.14 -1.92
C VAL A 60 8.06 1.34 -1.78
N LYS A 61 8.60 1.99 -2.83
CA LYS A 61 8.90 3.43 -2.81
C LYS A 61 7.65 4.29 -2.62
N PHE A 62 6.58 3.97 -3.32
CA PHE A 62 5.29 4.66 -3.17
C PHE A 62 4.78 4.55 -1.74
N TYR A 63 4.77 3.33 -1.20
CA TYR A 63 4.29 3.03 0.14
C TYR A 63 5.11 3.71 1.23
N THR A 64 6.44 3.68 1.15
CA THR A 64 7.30 4.43 2.06
C THR A 64 7.00 5.92 2.01
N SER A 65 6.91 6.50 0.81
CA SER A 65 6.68 7.94 0.65
C SER A 65 5.27 8.35 1.10
N SER A 66 4.27 7.49 0.85
CA SER A 66 2.90 7.68 1.33
C SER A 66 2.86 7.63 2.86
N ASP A 67 3.54 6.69 3.49
CA ASP A 67 3.58 6.59 4.95
C ASP A 67 4.27 7.82 5.56
N SER A 68 5.36 8.30 4.97
CA SER A 68 6.01 9.55 5.39
C SER A 68 5.09 10.76 5.26
N LEU A 69 4.33 10.88 4.17
CA LEU A 69 3.34 11.93 4.02
C LEU A 69 2.22 11.81 5.07
N MET A 70 1.72 10.59 5.32
CA MET A 70 0.69 10.35 6.33
C MET A 70 1.16 10.69 7.74
N ALA A 71 2.44 10.50 8.06
CA ALA A 71 3.02 10.85 9.35
C ALA A 71 3.00 12.37 9.63
N THR A 72 2.81 13.21 8.60
CA THR A 72 2.66 14.66 8.77
C THR A 72 1.25 15.09 9.17
N VAL A 73 0.26 14.19 9.08
CA VAL A 73 -1.13 14.46 9.47
C VAL A 73 -1.22 14.46 11.00
N PRO A 74 -1.64 15.57 11.64
CA PRO A 74 -1.75 15.63 13.09
C PRO A 74 -2.69 14.55 13.63
N ALA A 75 -2.28 13.89 14.71
CA ALA A 75 -3.13 12.93 15.40
C ALA A 75 -4.44 13.61 15.85
N GLY A 76 -5.59 12.97 15.60
CA GLY A 76 -6.90 13.51 15.96
C GLY A 76 -7.50 14.52 14.98
N SER A 77 -6.79 14.91 13.91
CA SER A 77 -7.31 15.80 12.85
C SER A 77 -8.49 15.21 12.05
N GLY A 78 -8.79 13.94 12.25
CA GLY A 78 -9.95 13.28 11.65
C GLY A 78 -9.98 13.46 10.13
N ARG A 79 -11.18 13.62 9.57
CA ARG A 79 -11.40 13.72 8.12
C ARG A 79 -10.68 14.93 7.49
N GLU A 80 -10.56 16.04 8.21
CA GLU A 80 -10.02 17.30 7.71
C GLU A 80 -8.53 17.16 7.38
N GLY A 81 -7.73 16.59 8.28
CA GLY A 81 -6.31 16.33 8.02
C GLY A 81 -6.08 15.43 6.81
N PHE A 82 -6.94 14.41 6.60
CA PHE A 82 -6.89 13.57 5.40
C PHE A 82 -7.28 14.31 4.11
N GLN A 83 -8.20 15.27 4.18
CA GLN A 83 -8.61 16.06 3.02
C GLN A 83 -7.48 17.00 2.55
N GLU A 84 -6.73 17.58 3.49
CA GLU A 84 -5.61 18.47 3.18
C GLU A 84 -4.44 17.75 2.49
N ILE A 85 -4.15 16.51 2.90
CA ILE A 85 -3.05 15.73 2.31
C ILE A 85 -3.47 14.92 1.08
N ALA A 86 -4.78 14.72 0.84
CA ALA A 86 -5.29 13.98 -0.31
C ALA A 86 -4.70 14.42 -1.66
N PRO A 87 -4.65 15.74 -2.03
CA PRO A 87 -4.06 16.16 -3.30
C PRO A 87 -2.56 15.88 -3.35
N LYS A 88 -1.83 16.04 -2.24
CA LYS A 88 -0.40 15.73 -2.15
C LYS A 88 -0.15 14.25 -2.37
N ARG A 89 -1.01 13.40 -1.79
CA ARG A 89 -0.93 11.94 -1.96
C ARG A 89 -1.27 11.52 -3.39
N ALA A 90 -2.24 12.16 -4.03
CA ALA A 90 -2.56 11.91 -5.44
C ALA A 90 -1.40 12.31 -6.37
N ALA A 91 -0.78 13.47 -6.14
CA ALA A 91 0.39 13.91 -6.88
C ALA A 91 1.59 12.96 -6.67
N LEU A 92 1.80 12.48 -5.44
CA LEU A 92 2.81 11.47 -5.11
C LEU A 92 2.56 10.16 -5.87
N ALA A 93 1.30 9.73 -5.98
CA ALA A 93 0.90 8.47 -6.59
C ALA A 93 1.07 8.46 -8.12
N ALA A 94 0.80 9.59 -8.78
CA ALA A 94 0.76 9.71 -10.24
C ALA A 94 1.97 9.12 -11.00
N PRO A 95 3.24 9.43 -10.66
CA PRO A 95 4.38 8.87 -11.40
C PRO A 95 4.52 7.35 -11.24
N TYR A 96 4.19 6.81 -10.06
CA TYR A 96 4.21 5.36 -9.83
C TYR A 96 3.10 4.67 -10.61
N GLU A 97 1.91 5.25 -10.62
CA GLU A 97 0.78 4.76 -11.42
C GLU A 97 1.16 4.67 -12.91
N GLN A 98 1.69 5.75 -13.47
CA GLN A 98 2.10 5.82 -14.87
C GLN A 98 3.17 4.76 -15.20
N ALA A 99 4.16 4.60 -14.33
CA ALA A 99 5.20 3.59 -14.50
C ALA A 99 4.62 2.16 -14.48
N ILE A 100 3.66 1.87 -13.59
CA ILE A 100 2.99 0.56 -13.54
C ILE A 100 2.16 0.33 -14.80
N VAL A 101 1.38 1.33 -15.23
CA VAL A 101 0.53 1.24 -16.43
C VAL A 101 1.36 1.01 -17.69
N ALA A 102 2.53 1.64 -17.80
CA ALA A 102 3.45 1.45 -18.93
C ALA A 102 4.00 0.00 -19.04
N MET A 103 3.92 -0.80 -17.97
CA MET A 103 4.35 -2.20 -17.97
C MET A 103 3.20 -3.19 -18.25
N LEU A 104 1.97 -2.71 -18.41
CA LEU A 104 0.82 -3.57 -18.68
C LEU A 104 0.82 -4.06 -20.14
N THR A 105 0.33 -5.28 -20.34
CA THR A 105 -0.03 -5.74 -21.69
C THR A 105 -1.26 -4.98 -22.20
N PRO A 106 -1.55 -5.02 -23.52
CA PRO A 106 -2.77 -4.41 -24.05
C PRO A 106 -4.05 -4.90 -23.35
N GLU A 107 -4.14 -6.20 -23.03
CA GLU A 107 -5.29 -6.80 -22.35
C GLU A 107 -5.42 -6.29 -20.91
N GLN A 108 -4.32 -6.25 -20.17
CA GLN A 108 -4.29 -5.69 -18.82
C GLN A 108 -4.63 -4.21 -18.82
N LYS A 109 -4.20 -3.46 -19.84
CA LYS A 109 -4.55 -2.05 -19.99
C LYS A 109 -6.05 -1.86 -20.22
N LYS A 110 -6.72 -2.75 -20.95
CA LYS A 110 -8.19 -2.71 -21.09
C LYS A 110 -8.89 -2.90 -19.73
N THR A 111 -8.40 -3.84 -18.90
CA THR A 111 -8.88 -4.01 -17.53
C THR A 111 -8.63 -2.76 -16.68
N TYR A 112 -7.46 -2.14 -16.83
CA TYR A 112 -7.13 -0.88 -16.16
C TYR A 112 -8.09 0.25 -16.54
N ASP A 113 -8.28 0.48 -17.84
CA ASP A 113 -9.12 1.58 -18.35
C ASP A 113 -10.59 1.41 -17.90
N THR A 114 -11.09 0.16 -17.88
CA THR A 114 -12.42 -0.17 -17.35
C THR A 114 -12.52 0.14 -15.86
N ALA A 115 -11.52 -0.28 -15.07
CA ALA A 115 -11.48 -0.01 -13.64
C ALA A 115 -11.35 1.50 -13.34
N LEU A 116 -10.61 2.24 -14.17
CA LEU A 116 -10.47 3.69 -14.05
C LEU A 116 -11.77 4.42 -14.40
N ALA A 117 -12.48 3.99 -15.44
CA ALA A 117 -13.80 4.54 -15.78
C ALA A 117 -14.78 4.35 -14.60
N ALA A 118 -14.86 3.14 -14.05
CA ALA A 118 -15.69 2.86 -12.87
C ALA A 118 -15.25 3.65 -11.62
N ALA A 119 -13.95 3.93 -11.48
CA ALA A 119 -13.45 4.81 -10.42
C ALA A 119 -13.91 6.26 -10.64
N LYS A 120 -13.90 6.76 -11.88
CA LYS A 120 -14.33 8.11 -12.24
C LYS A 120 -15.83 8.33 -12.07
N GLU A 121 -16.66 7.31 -12.30
CA GLU A 121 -18.10 7.37 -11.98
C GLU A 121 -18.36 7.62 -10.49
N ARG A 122 -17.52 7.05 -9.62
CA ARG A 122 -17.64 7.21 -8.16
C ARG A 122 -16.97 8.49 -7.66
N ASN A 123 -15.90 8.90 -8.32
CA ASN A 123 -15.13 10.09 -8.01
C ASN A 123 -14.59 10.68 -9.32
N PRO A 124 -15.21 11.75 -9.87
CA PRO A 124 -14.76 12.36 -11.12
C PRO A 124 -13.29 12.79 -11.15
N ASN A 125 -12.68 12.98 -9.97
CA ASN A 125 -11.28 13.36 -9.81
C ASN A 125 -10.32 12.15 -9.70
N ALA A 126 -10.79 10.92 -9.94
CA ALA A 126 -9.96 9.73 -9.88
C ALA A 126 -8.89 9.75 -11.00
N THR A 127 -7.62 9.68 -10.60
CA THR A 127 -6.47 9.73 -11.52
C THR A 127 -5.76 8.40 -11.71
N GLY A 128 -6.09 7.37 -10.92
CA GLY A 128 -5.43 6.08 -11.00
C GLY A 128 -6.18 4.96 -10.28
N VAL A 129 -5.83 3.74 -10.62
CA VAL A 129 -6.36 2.51 -10.02
C VAL A 129 -5.40 2.05 -8.91
N PHE A 130 -4.15 1.73 -9.20
CA PHE A 130 -3.29 0.94 -8.32
C PHE A 130 -2.83 1.64 -7.04
N THR A 131 -2.32 2.85 -7.16
CA THR A 131 -1.68 3.61 -6.07
C THR A 131 -2.65 4.52 -5.33
N GLY A 132 -3.95 4.38 -5.62
CA GLY A 132 -5.00 5.06 -4.88
C GLY A 132 -5.03 6.57 -5.15
N GLY A 133 -5.01 6.95 -6.43
CA GLY A 133 -5.42 8.28 -6.93
C GLY A 133 -6.90 8.61 -6.67
N PHE A 134 -7.46 8.09 -5.58
CA PHE A 134 -8.73 8.50 -5.00
C PHE A 134 -8.43 9.71 -4.12
N GLY A 135 -8.62 10.91 -4.64
CA GLY A 135 -8.75 12.10 -3.80
C GLY A 135 -9.97 11.91 -2.91
N GLY A 136 -9.77 11.42 -1.68
CA GLY A 136 -10.76 11.38 -0.59
C GLY A 136 -11.96 10.43 -0.78
N GLY A 137 -12.14 9.53 0.19
CA GLY A 137 -13.41 8.83 0.46
C GLY A 137 -13.46 7.37 -0.04
N ARG A 138 -13.91 6.40 0.77
CA ARG A 138 -14.92 6.47 1.83
C ARG A 138 -14.42 5.98 3.20
N PRO A 139 -14.87 6.59 4.31
CA PRO A 139 -15.08 5.84 5.55
C PRO A 139 -16.13 4.77 5.28
N ARG A 140 -15.88 3.55 5.74
CA ARG A 140 -16.97 2.58 5.91
C ARG A 140 -17.95 3.19 6.91
N ASN A 141 -19.23 3.29 6.52
CA ASN A 141 -20.32 3.59 7.44
C ASN A 141 -20.28 2.62 8.63
#